data_AF-A0A343TJQ4-F1
#
_entry.id   AF-A0A343TJQ4-F1
#
_cell.length_a   1.000
_cell.length_b   1.000
_cell.length_c   1.000
_cell.angle_alpha   90.00
_cell.angle_beta   90.00
_cell.angle_gamma   90.00
#
_symmetry.space_group_name_H-M   'P 1'
#
loop_
_entity.id
_entity.type
_entity.pdbx_description
1 polymer ?
#
loop_
_entity_poly.entity_id
_entity_poly.type
_entity_poly.pdbx_seq_one_letter_code
_entity_poly.pdbx_strand_id
1 'polypeptide(L)'
;MPHTCDDCGEAFETLSGLRLHDCPEEESTAVEDVFEERREEMKKQERESERRVRRAASEDLTDALDQARRGDEMAVYQALAQYERQLSDEWAQEDGGDYWGFHRVFFGPAVEGFETVVQRDGWPFLLDVLDAYWPEVTYDFDTYSEHEAFGNPERSDFEEYPHVSHVLVTVTGKQMVRTRRADGVAAIPVEALDYLMPFHRHPGDTQPWIDSMSYGWGIGHPDHPFEETIETIVDGEYEIWAGTAIEHAMHADQHATTELLEDLFAADIVSDPAKLLQIVGAIDRGYYPDSSDHWGWETLYPEFHADGFDWGPDVRDRLRAVVVDCGLARQLPDDWSFTDIVL
;
A
#
# COMPACT_ATOMS: atom_id res chain seq x y z
N MET A 1 -0.23 -48.94 -34.96
CA MET A 1 -0.45 -48.04 -33.82
C MET A 1 0.51 -46.89 -33.99
N PRO A 2 0.06 -45.63 -33.96
CA PRO A 2 0.98 -44.49 -33.99
C PRO A 2 1.89 -44.56 -32.75
N HIS A 3 3.17 -44.24 -32.94
CA HIS A 3 4.15 -44.18 -31.86
C HIS A 3 4.32 -42.72 -31.44
N THR A 4 3.95 -42.37 -30.22
CA THR A 4 3.99 -40.99 -29.73
C THR A 4 5.26 -40.76 -28.91
N CYS A 5 5.90 -39.60 -29.06
CA CYS A 5 6.96 -39.17 -28.16
C CYS A 5 6.33 -38.74 -26.83
N ASP A 6 6.82 -39.28 -25.71
CA ASP A 6 6.29 -38.95 -24.39
C ASP A 6 6.67 -37.52 -23.94
N ASP A 7 7.73 -36.95 -24.52
CA ASP A 7 8.26 -35.63 -24.15
C ASP A 7 7.57 -34.48 -24.89
N CYS A 8 7.32 -34.59 -26.21
CA CYS A 8 6.68 -33.52 -27.02
C CYS A 8 5.28 -33.87 -27.56
N GLY A 9 4.82 -35.10 -27.40
CA GLY A 9 3.49 -35.54 -27.87
C GLY A 9 3.37 -35.76 -29.39
N GLU A 10 4.45 -35.63 -30.17
CA GLU A 10 4.41 -35.83 -31.62
C GLU A 10 4.23 -37.32 -31.99
N ALA A 11 3.38 -37.59 -32.99
CA ALA A 11 3.01 -38.95 -33.40
C ALA A 11 3.72 -39.38 -34.69
N PHE A 12 4.38 -40.55 -34.64
CA PHE A 12 5.15 -41.12 -35.72
C PHE A 12 4.53 -42.41 -36.24
N GLU A 13 4.56 -42.59 -37.56
CA GLU A 13 4.05 -43.79 -38.22
C GLU A 13 4.96 -45.02 -38.02
N THR A 14 6.22 -44.82 -37.64
CA THR A 14 7.19 -45.92 -37.44
C THR A 14 8.03 -45.73 -36.18
N LEU A 15 8.39 -46.85 -35.53
CA LEU A 15 9.32 -46.88 -34.39
C LEU A 15 10.70 -46.29 -34.72
N SER A 16 11.14 -46.39 -35.98
CA SER A 16 12.38 -45.77 -36.44
C SER A 16 12.26 -44.25 -36.53
N GLY A 17 11.08 -43.73 -36.88
CA GLY A 17 10.79 -42.28 -36.86
C GLY A 17 10.86 -41.72 -35.45
N LEU A 18 10.23 -42.38 -34.48
CA LEU A 18 10.33 -42.01 -33.07
C LEU A 18 11.77 -42.06 -32.54
N ARG A 19 12.56 -43.07 -32.93
CA ARG A 19 13.95 -43.21 -32.47
C ARG A 19 14.95 -42.22 -33.07
N LEU A 20 14.60 -41.60 -34.19
CA LEU A 20 15.44 -40.60 -34.88
C LEU A 20 14.91 -39.17 -34.66
N HIS A 21 13.83 -39.03 -33.88
CA HIS A 21 13.30 -37.74 -33.48
C HIS A 21 14.19 -37.16 -32.37
N ASP A 22 14.87 -36.07 -32.67
CA ASP A 22 15.42 -35.19 -31.65
C ASP A 22 14.29 -34.25 -31.21
N CYS A 23 13.86 -34.43 -29.96
CA CYS A 23 12.91 -33.53 -29.33
C CYS A 23 13.54 -32.14 -29.30
N PRO A 24 12.86 -31.08 -29.77
CA PRO A 24 13.35 -29.73 -29.54
C PRO A 24 13.50 -29.55 -28.03
N GLU A 25 14.69 -29.18 -27.57
CA GLU A 25 14.90 -28.76 -26.18
C GLU A 25 13.82 -27.75 -25.83
N GLU A 26 13.23 -27.91 -24.64
CA GLU A 26 12.28 -26.95 -24.05
C GLU A 26 12.75 -25.53 -24.37
N GLU A 27 11.82 -24.67 -24.78
CA GLU A 27 12.08 -23.25 -25.00
C GLU A 27 12.70 -22.61 -23.74
N SER A 28 14.03 -22.59 -23.71
CA SER A 28 14.90 -21.56 -23.13
C SER A 28 14.80 -21.30 -21.61
N THR A 29 15.69 -21.95 -20.84
CA THR A 29 16.20 -21.42 -19.55
C THR A 29 16.95 -20.09 -19.71
N ALA A 30 17.32 -19.69 -20.94
CA ALA A 30 18.05 -18.46 -21.21
C ALA A 30 17.26 -17.18 -20.87
N VAL A 31 15.92 -17.24 -20.87
CA VAL A 31 15.08 -16.10 -20.45
C VAL A 31 15.08 -15.99 -18.92
N GLU A 32 14.92 -17.10 -18.20
CA GLU A 32 15.04 -17.14 -16.74
C GLU A 32 16.44 -16.75 -16.26
N ASP A 33 17.50 -17.23 -16.92
CA ASP A 33 18.89 -16.88 -16.61
C ASP A 33 19.17 -15.38 -16.82
N VAL A 34 18.65 -14.77 -17.90
CA VAL A 34 18.78 -13.32 -18.13
C VAL A 34 17.98 -12.50 -17.11
N PHE A 35 16.81 -12.98 -16.67
CA PHE A 35 16.04 -12.34 -15.61
C PHE A 35 16.74 -12.43 -14.25
N GLU A 36 17.36 -13.57 -13.94
CA GLU A 36 18.15 -13.80 -12.72
C GLU A 36 19.40 -12.91 -12.72
N GLU A 37 20.16 -12.86 -13.83
CA GLU A 37 21.33 -12.00 -13.99
C GLU A 37 20.97 -10.52 -13.82
N ARG A 38 19.89 -10.06 -14.48
CA ARG A 38 19.41 -8.68 -14.33
C ARG A 38 18.98 -8.38 -12.89
N ARG A 39 18.36 -9.33 -12.20
CA ARG A 39 17.96 -9.18 -10.79
C ARG A 39 19.17 -9.06 -9.88
N GLU A 40 20.21 -9.86 -10.11
CA GLU A 40 21.46 -9.78 -9.34
C GLU A 40 22.22 -8.48 -9.63
N GLU A 41 22.21 -7.98 -10.87
CA GLU A 41 22.76 -6.67 -11.21
C GLU A 41 22.02 -5.54 -10.49
N MET A 42 20.68 -5.55 -10.48
CA MET A 42 19.88 -4.57 -9.74
C MET A 42 20.20 -4.59 -8.24
N LYS A 43 20.20 -5.78 -7.61
CA LYS A 43 20.57 -5.95 -6.20
C LYS A 43 21.98 -5.44 -5.91
N LYS A 44 22.92 -5.65 -6.83
CA LYS A 44 24.30 -5.16 -6.69
C LYS A 44 24.33 -3.64 -6.74
N GLN A 45 23.62 -3.01 -7.68
CA GLN A 45 23.50 -1.56 -7.78
C GLN A 45 22.87 -0.95 -6.52
N GLU A 46 21.80 -1.54 -6.00
CA GLU A 46 21.17 -1.14 -4.74
C GLU A 46 22.16 -1.20 -3.57
N ARG A 47 22.89 -2.30 -3.41
CA ARG A 47 23.92 -2.44 -2.35
C ARG A 47 25.06 -1.43 -2.49
N GLU A 48 25.44 -1.07 -3.72
CA GLU A 48 26.46 -0.06 -3.97
C GLU A 48 25.96 1.35 -3.62
N SER A 49 24.71 1.67 -3.97
CA SER A 49 23.99 2.88 -3.57
C SER A 49 23.90 2.99 -2.05
N GLU A 50 23.36 1.97 -1.35
CA GLU A 50 23.24 1.97 0.11
C GLU A 50 24.58 2.22 0.82
N ARG A 51 25.67 1.60 0.33
CA ARG A 51 27.01 1.79 0.89
C ARG A 51 27.54 3.19 0.65
N ARG A 52 27.24 3.80 -0.49
CA ARG A 52 27.62 5.18 -0.80
C ARG A 52 26.87 6.14 0.13
N VAL A 53 25.56 6.00 0.23
CA VAL A 53 24.71 6.85 1.07
C VAL A 53 25.10 6.74 2.54
N ARG A 54 25.30 5.53 3.08
CA ARG A 54 25.77 5.36 4.47
C ARG A 54 27.09 6.05 4.78
N ARG A 55 27.99 6.17 3.80
CA ARG A 55 29.27 6.88 3.97
C ARG A 55 29.12 8.39 3.81
N ALA A 56 28.12 8.84 3.07
CA ALA A 56 27.85 10.25 2.81
C ALA A 56 26.97 10.89 3.89
N ALA A 57 26.20 10.09 4.64
CA ALA A 57 25.34 10.56 5.70
C ALA A 57 26.11 11.34 6.78
N SER A 58 25.53 12.44 7.24
CA SER A 58 26.11 13.25 8.30
C SER A 58 26.09 12.51 9.64
N GLU A 59 27.12 12.75 10.46
CA GLU A 59 27.14 12.29 11.86
C GLU A 59 25.91 12.83 12.61
N ASP A 60 25.53 14.09 12.35
CA ASP A 60 24.34 14.73 12.92
C ASP A 60 23.04 13.96 12.64
N LEU A 61 22.87 13.38 11.44
CA LEU A 61 21.66 12.61 11.10
C LEU A 61 21.69 11.27 11.82
N THR A 62 22.84 10.57 11.75
CA THR A 62 22.96 9.26 12.38
C THR A 62 22.82 9.33 13.90
N ASP A 63 23.39 10.36 14.54
CA ASP A 63 23.30 10.58 15.99
C ASP A 63 21.88 10.98 16.41
N ALA A 64 21.19 11.79 15.61
CA ALA A 64 19.79 12.15 15.87
C ALA A 64 18.87 10.93 15.76
N LEU A 65 19.02 10.10 14.73
CA LEU A 65 18.26 8.85 14.58
C LEU A 65 18.50 7.89 15.76
N ASP A 66 19.76 7.74 16.17
CA ASP A 66 20.13 6.89 17.29
C ASP A 66 19.58 7.39 18.64
N GLN A 67 19.51 8.70 18.85
CA GLN A 67 18.92 9.31 20.04
C GLN A 67 17.38 9.23 20.02
N ALA A 68 16.76 9.45 18.86
CA ALA A 68 15.31 9.30 18.67
C ALA A 68 14.86 7.87 19.02
N ARG A 69 15.59 6.84 18.55
CA ARG A 69 15.34 5.42 18.88
C ARG A 69 15.53 5.09 20.37
N ARG A 70 16.19 5.96 21.13
CA ARG A 70 16.30 5.86 22.61
C ARG A 70 15.22 6.68 23.32
N GLY A 71 14.29 7.28 22.56
CA GLY A 71 13.17 8.07 23.05
C GLY A 71 13.50 9.55 23.29
N ASP A 72 14.55 10.11 22.71
CA ASP A 72 14.80 11.55 22.79
C ASP A 72 13.88 12.30 21.80
N GLU A 73 12.96 13.08 22.35
CA GLU A 73 11.98 13.88 21.61
C GLU A 73 12.63 14.96 20.73
N MET A 74 13.64 15.66 21.26
CA MET A 74 14.34 16.69 20.48
C MET A 74 15.13 16.07 19.32
N ALA A 75 15.63 14.85 19.52
CA ALA A 75 16.31 14.12 18.46
C ALA A 75 15.35 13.67 17.35
N VAL A 76 14.06 13.43 17.63
CA VAL A 76 13.05 13.17 16.59
C VAL A 76 12.91 14.38 15.67
N TYR A 77 12.69 15.58 16.22
CA TYR A 77 12.58 16.79 15.40
C TYR A 77 13.84 17.02 14.55
N GLN A 78 15.02 16.78 15.12
CA GLN A 78 16.28 16.88 14.39
C GLN A 78 16.42 15.82 13.30
N ALA A 79 16.04 14.57 13.59
CA ALA A 79 16.11 13.49 12.63
C ALA A 79 15.18 13.72 11.45
N LEU A 80 13.90 14.06 11.69
CA LEU A 80 12.91 14.34 10.65
C LEU A 80 13.32 15.54 9.79
N ALA A 81 13.78 16.65 10.40
CA ALA A 81 14.23 17.81 9.64
C ALA A 81 15.48 17.55 8.80
N GLN A 82 16.41 16.72 9.28
CA GLN A 82 17.59 16.33 8.50
C GLN A 82 17.24 15.33 7.40
N TYR A 83 16.32 14.41 7.66
CA TYR A 83 15.81 13.44 6.70
C TYR A 83 15.08 14.14 5.55
N GLU A 84 14.14 15.04 5.87
CA GLU A 84 13.45 15.91 4.91
C GLU A 84 14.46 16.63 4.02
N ARG A 85 15.35 17.43 4.62
CA ARG A 85 16.30 18.25 3.89
C ARG A 85 17.17 17.41 2.94
N GLN A 86 17.66 16.27 3.41
CA GLN A 86 18.51 15.42 2.57
C GLN A 86 17.70 14.83 1.41
N LEU A 87 16.47 14.37 1.64
CA LEU A 87 15.61 13.89 0.55
C LEU A 87 15.31 14.99 -0.46
N SER A 88 15.00 16.22 -0.02
CA SER A 88 14.81 17.37 -0.92
C SER A 88 16.08 17.66 -1.72
N ASP A 89 17.26 17.64 -1.08
CA ASP A 89 18.56 17.87 -1.73
C ASP A 89 18.88 16.78 -2.77
N GLU A 90 18.57 15.51 -2.49
CA GLU A 90 18.75 14.41 -3.43
C GLU A 90 17.73 14.49 -4.59
N TRP A 91 16.49 14.90 -4.31
CA TRP A 91 15.45 15.06 -5.33
C TRP A 91 15.79 16.18 -6.31
N ALA A 92 16.31 17.31 -5.81
CA ALA A 92 16.71 18.46 -6.63
C ALA A 92 17.92 18.17 -7.55
N GLN A 93 18.64 17.06 -7.33
CA GLN A 93 19.77 16.65 -8.17
C GLN A 93 19.28 15.82 -9.36
N GLU A 94 18.85 16.51 -10.43
CA GLU A 94 18.32 15.91 -11.68
C GLU A 94 19.17 14.74 -12.22
N ASP A 95 20.49 14.89 -12.21
CA ASP A 95 21.46 13.86 -12.59
C ASP A 95 22.42 13.59 -11.43
N GLY A 96 22.26 12.45 -10.76
CA GLY A 96 23.23 11.93 -9.78
C GLY A 96 22.76 11.93 -8.33
N GLY A 97 21.56 12.42 -8.03
CA GLY A 97 20.90 12.23 -6.74
C GLY A 97 20.64 10.74 -6.46
N ASP A 98 20.68 10.37 -5.19
CA ASP A 98 20.41 9.01 -4.71
C ASP A 98 19.25 8.98 -3.72
N TYR A 99 18.16 9.66 -4.08
CA TYR A 99 16.95 9.79 -3.28
C TYR A 99 16.47 8.44 -2.74
N TRP A 100 16.28 7.46 -3.62
CA TRP A 100 15.80 6.13 -3.24
C TRP A 100 16.84 5.30 -2.49
N GLY A 101 18.13 5.52 -2.72
CA GLY A 101 19.19 4.91 -1.92
C GLY A 101 19.23 5.45 -0.50
N PHE A 102 19.06 6.78 -0.35
CA PHE A 102 18.97 7.42 0.96
C PHE A 102 17.72 6.98 1.71
N HIS A 103 16.56 7.06 1.07
CA HIS A 103 15.29 6.59 1.60
C HIS A 103 15.41 5.16 2.13
N ARG A 104 15.87 4.21 1.30
CA ARG A 104 15.99 2.79 1.67
C ARG A 104 16.90 2.53 2.88
N VAL A 105 17.93 3.34 3.08
CA VAL A 105 18.85 3.19 4.21
C VAL A 105 18.27 3.75 5.51
N PHE A 106 17.60 4.92 5.44
CA PHE A 106 17.28 5.72 6.62
C PHE A 106 15.80 5.73 6.98
N PHE A 107 14.91 5.25 6.11
CA PHE A 107 13.46 5.15 6.36
C PHE A 107 13.15 4.34 7.61
N GLY A 108 13.62 3.09 7.70
CA GLY A 108 13.40 2.23 8.87
C GLY A 108 13.86 2.85 10.19
N PRO A 109 15.11 3.32 10.31
CA PRO A 109 15.58 4.03 11.51
C PRO A 109 14.75 5.28 11.87
N ALA A 110 14.27 6.03 10.87
CA ALA A 110 13.43 7.21 11.08
C ALA A 110 12.05 6.82 11.62
N VAL A 111 11.40 5.80 11.02
CA VAL A 111 10.14 5.23 11.51
C VAL A 111 10.30 4.72 12.93
N GLU A 112 11.32 3.89 13.22
CA GLU A 112 11.56 3.36 14.57
C GLU A 112 11.77 4.47 15.61
N GLY A 113 12.56 5.48 15.28
CA GLY A 113 12.85 6.60 16.17
C GLY A 113 11.61 7.44 16.48
N PHE A 114 10.85 7.79 15.43
CA PHE A 114 9.63 8.57 15.59
C PHE A 114 8.55 7.78 16.34
N GLU A 115 8.32 6.53 15.94
CA GLU A 115 7.36 5.63 16.57
C GLU A 115 7.65 5.41 18.07
N THR A 116 8.92 5.32 18.45
CA THR A 116 9.31 5.16 19.86
C THR A 116 8.78 6.30 20.74
N VAL A 117 8.85 7.54 20.25
CA VAL A 117 8.37 8.71 20.99
C VAL A 117 6.85 8.82 20.89
N VAL A 118 6.24 8.55 19.72
CA VAL A 118 4.78 8.52 19.56
C VAL A 118 4.11 7.50 20.47
N GLN A 119 4.69 6.31 20.66
CA GLN A 119 4.14 5.31 21.58
C GLN A 119 4.21 5.75 23.06
N ARG A 120 5.15 6.64 23.41
CA ARG A 120 5.29 7.18 24.77
C ARG A 120 4.33 8.35 25.00
N ASP A 121 4.26 9.27 24.05
CA ASP A 121 3.64 10.59 24.23
C ASP A 121 2.26 10.70 23.56
N GLY A 122 1.93 9.77 22.67
CA GLY A 122 0.63 9.62 22.04
C GLY A 122 0.32 10.67 20.98
N TRP A 123 -0.98 10.87 20.75
CA TRP A 123 -1.51 11.77 19.73
C TRP A 123 -1.03 13.22 19.84
N PRO A 124 -0.93 13.87 21.02
CA PRO A 124 -0.49 15.26 21.09
C PRO A 124 0.87 15.49 20.42
N PHE A 125 1.84 14.62 20.67
CA PHE A 125 3.16 14.72 20.05
C PHE A 125 3.11 14.43 18.54
N LEU A 126 2.38 13.40 18.12
CA LEU A 126 2.23 13.07 16.71
C LEU A 126 1.58 14.23 15.94
N LEU A 127 0.48 14.78 16.43
CA LEU A 127 -0.25 15.87 15.79
C LEU A 127 0.61 17.15 15.66
N ASP A 128 1.41 17.47 16.69
CA ASP A 128 2.35 18.60 16.61
C ASP A 128 3.39 18.42 15.48
N VAL A 129 3.82 17.17 15.21
CA VAL A 129 4.72 16.86 14.09
C VAL A 129 3.98 16.90 12.75
N LEU A 130 2.74 16.38 12.67
CA LEU A 130 1.94 16.39 11.45
C LEU A 130 1.64 17.83 10.99
N ASP A 131 1.29 18.72 11.92
CA ASP A 131 1.04 20.14 11.64
C ASP A 131 2.27 20.84 11.03
N ALA A 132 3.48 20.46 11.47
CA ALA A 132 4.72 21.02 10.94
C ALA A 132 5.06 20.57 9.50
N TYR A 133 4.46 19.46 9.05
CA TYR A 133 4.69 18.82 7.76
C TYR A 133 3.35 18.53 7.05
N TRP A 134 2.40 19.45 7.17
CA TRP A 134 1.13 19.35 6.49
C TRP A 134 1.34 19.49 4.96
N PRO A 135 0.79 18.60 4.12
CA PRO A 135 0.89 18.73 2.67
C PRO A 135 0.29 20.04 2.17
N GLU A 136 0.94 20.70 1.21
CA GLU A 136 0.40 21.94 0.62
C GLU A 136 -0.66 21.68 -0.44
N VAL A 137 -0.79 20.42 -0.90
CA VAL A 137 -1.80 19.99 -1.86
C VAL A 137 -3.21 20.30 -1.37
N THR A 138 -4.02 20.92 -2.22
CA THR A 138 -5.41 21.25 -1.89
C THR A 138 -6.37 20.17 -2.36
N TYR A 139 -7.20 19.68 -1.44
CA TYR A 139 -8.25 18.69 -1.67
C TYR A 139 -9.61 19.40 -1.82
N ASP A 140 -9.85 20.04 -2.96
CA ASP A 140 -11.13 20.73 -3.27
C ASP A 140 -11.88 20.01 -4.39
N PHE A 141 -12.79 19.09 -4.02
CA PHE A 141 -13.62 18.32 -4.95
C PHE A 141 -14.50 19.16 -5.87
N ASP A 142 -14.94 20.36 -5.45
CA ASP A 142 -15.83 21.22 -6.24
C ASP A 142 -15.13 21.78 -7.50
N THR A 143 -13.80 21.75 -7.53
CA THR A 143 -12.99 22.30 -8.63
C THR A 143 -12.52 21.28 -9.68
N TYR A 144 -12.72 19.97 -9.51
CA TYR A 144 -12.02 18.98 -10.35
C TYR A 144 -12.93 17.97 -11.04
N SER A 145 -12.96 18.07 -12.38
CA SER A 145 -13.58 17.11 -13.29
C SER A 145 -12.60 16.00 -13.70
N GLU A 146 -13.00 14.76 -13.48
CA GLU A 146 -12.53 13.52 -14.12
C GLU A 146 -11.14 13.00 -13.71
N HIS A 147 -11.00 11.66 -13.66
CA HIS A 147 -9.73 10.95 -13.54
C HIS A 147 -8.70 11.48 -14.53
N GLU A 148 -7.53 11.88 -14.05
CA GLU A 148 -6.39 12.02 -14.94
C GLU A 148 -5.94 10.62 -15.34
N ALA A 149 -6.20 10.26 -16.61
CA ALA A 149 -5.84 8.95 -17.15
C ALA A 149 -4.39 8.58 -16.78
N PHE A 150 -4.22 7.36 -16.27
CA PHE A 150 -2.92 6.77 -15.90
C PHE A 150 -1.85 7.05 -16.97
N GLY A 151 -0.79 7.79 -16.60
CA GLY A 151 0.34 8.11 -17.48
C GLY A 151 0.35 9.51 -18.11
N ASN A 152 -0.62 10.38 -17.81
CA ASN A 152 -0.45 11.83 -17.94
C ASN A 152 0.32 12.39 -16.73
N PRO A 153 1.00 13.54 -16.86
CA PRO A 153 1.66 14.18 -15.72
C PRO A 153 0.58 14.52 -14.68
N GLU A 154 0.60 13.80 -13.56
CA GLU A 154 -0.24 14.05 -12.39
C GLU A 154 -0.08 15.53 -12.01
N ARG A 155 -1.21 16.23 -11.85
CA ARG A 155 -1.17 17.67 -11.52
C ARG A 155 -0.57 18.00 -10.17
N SER A 156 -0.51 17.07 -9.23
CA SER A 156 0.20 17.26 -7.97
C SER A 156 1.66 16.87 -8.15
N ASP A 157 2.52 17.87 -8.23
CA ASP A 157 3.95 17.64 -8.24
C ASP A 157 4.39 17.05 -6.88
N PHE A 158 5.39 16.17 -6.89
CA PHE A 158 6.01 15.65 -5.66
C PHE A 158 6.42 16.77 -4.68
N GLU A 159 6.64 17.98 -5.18
CA GLU A 159 6.99 19.18 -4.44
C GLU A 159 5.89 19.68 -3.49
N GLU A 160 4.63 19.30 -3.70
CA GLU A 160 3.49 19.67 -2.83
C GLU A 160 3.39 18.80 -1.57
N TYR A 161 4.16 17.72 -1.50
CA TYR A 161 4.22 16.80 -0.38
C TYR A 161 5.59 16.89 0.30
N PRO A 162 5.67 17.00 1.63
CA PRO A 162 6.93 16.88 2.33
C PRO A 162 7.58 15.52 2.04
N HIS A 163 8.87 15.48 1.73
CA HIS A 163 9.54 14.22 1.43
C HIS A 163 9.58 13.28 2.65
N VAL A 164 9.49 13.79 3.87
CA VAL A 164 9.40 13.03 5.11
C VAL A 164 8.06 12.31 5.28
N SER A 165 7.08 12.56 4.40
CA SER A 165 5.75 11.95 4.45
C SER A 165 5.81 10.42 4.44
N HIS A 166 6.82 9.78 3.84
CA HIS A 166 7.03 8.33 3.98
C HIS A 166 6.99 7.92 5.45
N VAL A 167 7.72 8.63 6.31
CA VAL A 167 7.80 8.31 7.75
C VAL A 167 6.51 8.69 8.47
N LEU A 168 5.94 9.86 8.16
CA LEU A 168 4.79 10.41 8.88
C LEU A 168 3.52 9.60 8.63
N VAL A 169 3.25 9.23 7.37
CA VAL A 169 2.07 8.45 6.99
C VAL A 169 2.15 7.04 7.61
N THR A 170 3.31 6.36 7.53
CA THR A 170 3.48 5.04 8.17
C THR A 170 3.23 5.09 9.68
N VAL A 171 3.85 6.04 10.40
CA VAL A 171 3.71 6.13 11.86
C VAL A 171 2.27 6.52 12.25
N THR A 172 1.63 7.39 11.48
CA THR A 172 0.22 7.77 11.68
C THR A 172 -0.69 6.56 11.52
N GLY A 173 -0.56 5.80 10.43
CA GLY A 173 -1.34 4.59 10.20
C GLY A 173 -1.16 3.55 11.31
N LYS A 174 0.08 3.31 11.75
CA LYS A 174 0.35 2.41 12.89
C LYS A 174 -0.29 2.91 14.19
N GLN A 175 -0.27 4.22 14.45
CA GLN A 175 -0.90 4.80 15.64
C GLN A 175 -2.43 4.75 15.58
N MET A 176 -3.03 4.90 14.40
CA MET A 176 -4.46 4.70 14.18
C MET A 176 -4.89 3.27 14.49
N VAL A 177 -4.18 2.26 13.97
CA VAL A 177 -4.46 0.85 14.27
C VAL A 177 -4.42 0.60 15.77
N ARG A 178 -3.37 1.07 16.46
CA ARG A 178 -3.25 0.91 17.92
C ARG A 178 -4.42 1.55 18.66
N THR A 179 -4.75 2.78 18.30
CA THR A 179 -5.82 3.56 18.92
C THR A 179 -7.18 2.90 18.70
N ARG A 180 -7.50 2.51 17.46
CA ARG A 180 -8.75 1.82 17.12
C ARG A 180 -8.91 0.54 17.94
N ARG A 181 -7.84 -0.24 18.08
CA ARG A 181 -7.84 -1.51 18.81
C ARG A 181 -7.92 -1.35 20.33
N ALA A 182 -7.28 -0.33 20.88
CA ALA A 182 -7.24 -0.10 22.33
C ALA A 182 -8.47 0.66 22.84
N ASP A 183 -8.83 1.75 22.16
CA ASP A 183 -9.73 2.79 22.67
C ASP A 183 -10.96 3.02 21.77
N GLY A 184 -11.02 2.38 20.60
CA GLY A 184 -12.10 2.52 19.63
C GLY A 184 -11.87 3.67 18.64
N VAL A 185 -12.81 3.85 17.69
CA VAL A 185 -12.64 4.82 16.58
C VAL A 185 -12.72 6.25 17.06
N ALA A 186 -13.60 6.57 18.01
CA ALA A 186 -13.77 7.92 18.54
C ALA A 186 -12.55 8.47 19.30
N ALA A 187 -11.53 7.65 19.55
CA ALA A 187 -10.27 8.07 20.14
C ALA A 187 -9.21 8.47 19.10
N ILE A 188 -9.46 8.22 17.81
CA ILE A 188 -8.60 8.67 16.72
C ILE A 188 -8.87 10.17 16.52
N PRO A 189 -7.86 11.05 16.53
CA PRO A 189 -8.06 12.44 16.19
C PRO A 189 -8.51 12.62 14.73
N VAL A 190 -9.48 13.51 14.50
CA VAL A 190 -9.95 13.85 13.15
C VAL A 190 -8.80 14.40 12.31
N GLU A 191 -7.91 15.17 12.93
CA GLU A 191 -6.74 15.74 12.28
C GLU A 191 -5.80 14.68 11.69
N ALA A 192 -5.75 13.47 12.27
CA ALA A 192 -4.97 12.37 11.71
C ALA A 192 -5.62 11.79 10.45
N LEU A 193 -6.96 11.71 10.41
CA LEU A 193 -7.71 11.30 9.23
C LEU A 193 -7.55 12.34 8.11
N ASP A 194 -7.70 13.62 8.45
CA ASP A 194 -7.50 14.74 7.53
C ASP A 194 -6.08 14.79 6.98
N TYR A 195 -5.06 14.43 7.78
CA TYR A 195 -3.68 14.38 7.32
C TYR A 195 -3.44 13.30 6.26
N LEU A 196 -4.08 12.14 6.36
CA LEU A 196 -3.90 11.04 5.41
C LEU A 196 -4.62 11.29 4.08
N MET A 197 -5.72 12.03 4.08
CA MET A 197 -6.58 12.19 2.91
C MET A 197 -5.91 12.75 1.66
N PRO A 198 -5.05 13.78 1.73
CA PRO A 198 -4.43 14.33 0.53
C PRO A 198 -3.60 13.31 -0.26
N PHE A 199 -3.09 12.26 0.40
CA PHE A 199 -2.21 11.27 -0.20
C PHE A 199 -2.89 10.29 -1.16
N HIS A 200 -4.23 10.26 -1.28
CA HIS A 200 -4.92 9.47 -2.32
C HIS A 200 -4.50 9.86 -3.76
N ARG A 201 -3.97 11.08 -3.92
CA ARG A 201 -3.41 11.65 -5.16
C ARG A 201 -1.89 11.75 -5.16
N HIS A 202 -1.21 11.23 -4.14
CA HIS A 202 0.24 11.35 -4.09
C HIS A 202 0.85 10.76 -5.36
N PRO A 203 1.71 11.52 -6.05
CA PRO A 203 2.17 11.12 -7.37
C PRO A 203 2.98 9.84 -7.30
N GLY A 204 2.71 8.94 -8.23
CA GLY A 204 3.27 7.60 -8.28
C GLY A 204 2.82 6.68 -7.14
N ASP A 205 2.76 5.39 -7.45
CA ASP A 205 2.53 4.30 -6.50
C ASP A 205 3.73 4.16 -5.54
N THR A 206 3.77 5.05 -4.56
CA THR A 206 4.87 5.22 -3.60
C THR A 206 4.35 5.04 -2.18
N GLN A 207 5.25 4.84 -1.22
CA GLN A 207 4.88 4.49 0.16
C GLN A 207 3.85 5.43 0.84
N PRO A 208 3.87 6.76 0.66
CA PRO A 208 2.87 7.63 1.28
C PRO A 208 1.48 7.40 0.68
N TRP A 209 1.40 7.13 -0.62
CA TRP A 209 0.15 6.75 -1.28
C TRP A 209 -0.41 5.46 -0.68
N ILE A 210 0.41 4.39 -0.62
CA ILE A 210 0.03 3.09 -0.05
C ILE A 210 -0.37 3.22 1.42
N ASP A 211 0.51 3.78 2.26
CA ASP A 211 0.29 3.81 3.71
C ASP A 211 -0.86 4.72 4.13
N SER A 212 -1.23 5.70 3.30
CA SER A 212 -2.37 6.58 3.56
C SER A 212 -3.71 5.86 3.50
N MET A 213 -3.79 4.71 2.82
CA MET A 213 -4.98 3.87 2.79
C MET A 213 -5.33 3.31 4.17
N SER A 214 -4.40 3.39 5.13
CA SER A 214 -4.71 3.19 6.54
C SER A 214 -5.76 4.14 7.13
N TYR A 215 -6.12 5.18 6.39
CA TYR A 215 -7.35 5.96 6.57
C TYR A 215 -8.57 5.08 6.85
N GLY A 216 -8.67 3.90 6.23
CA GLY A 216 -9.73 2.90 6.45
C GLY A 216 -10.01 2.54 7.91
N TRP A 217 -9.02 2.67 8.80
CA TRP A 217 -9.20 2.45 10.23
C TRP A 217 -10.12 3.48 10.92
N GLY A 218 -10.49 4.55 10.21
CA GLY A 218 -11.46 5.59 10.60
C GLY A 218 -12.93 5.29 10.31
N ILE A 219 -13.27 4.15 9.71
CA ILE A 219 -14.67 3.75 9.43
C ILE A 219 -15.57 3.91 10.68
N GLY A 220 -16.72 4.58 10.52
CA GLY A 220 -17.68 4.84 11.59
C GLY A 220 -17.24 5.89 12.64
N HIS A 221 -16.27 6.74 12.33
CA HIS A 221 -15.84 7.81 13.22
C HIS A 221 -16.96 8.84 13.45
N PRO A 222 -17.31 9.20 14.70
CA PRO A 222 -18.50 10.01 14.98
C PRO A 222 -18.37 11.47 14.54
N ASP A 223 -17.15 12.00 14.51
CA ASP A 223 -16.87 13.40 14.21
C ASP A 223 -16.14 13.60 12.87
N HIS A 224 -16.09 12.56 12.02
CA HIS A 224 -15.41 12.60 10.72
C HIS A 224 -16.29 11.97 9.63
N PRO A 225 -16.50 12.60 8.47
CA PRO A 225 -17.40 12.12 7.42
C PRO A 225 -16.71 11.05 6.55
N PHE A 226 -16.32 9.92 7.16
CA PHE A 226 -15.57 8.87 6.47
C PHE A 226 -16.32 8.33 5.25
N GLU A 227 -17.59 7.97 5.41
CA GLU A 227 -18.40 7.33 4.36
C GLU A 227 -18.62 8.28 3.17
N GLU A 228 -18.98 9.54 3.43
CA GLU A 228 -19.12 10.60 2.41
C GLU A 228 -17.79 10.87 1.69
N THR A 229 -16.68 10.81 2.44
CA THR A 229 -15.34 10.98 1.84
C THR A 229 -15.01 9.83 0.90
N ILE A 230 -15.26 8.57 1.28
CA ILE A 230 -15.04 7.41 0.41
C ILE A 230 -15.98 7.45 -0.80
N GLU A 231 -17.25 7.84 -0.63
CA GLU A 231 -18.19 8.04 -1.72
C GLU A 231 -17.62 9.03 -2.75
N THR A 232 -17.09 10.17 -2.28
CA THR A 232 -16.51 11.19 -3.16
C THR A 232 -15.23 10.72 -3.86
N ILE A 233 -14.39 9.93 -3.18
CA ILE A 233 -13.19 9.33 -3.78
C ILE A 233 -13.56 8.32 -4.87
N VAL A 234 -14.57 7.49 -4.64
CA VAL A 234 -15.05 6.48 -5.60
C VAL A 234 -15.75 7.14 -6.79
N ASP A 235 -16.58 8.16 -6.57
CA ASP A 235 -17.20 8.96 -7.66
C ASP A 235 -16.13 9.68 -8.50
N GLY A 236 -15.03 10.09 -7.85
CA GLY A 236 -13.83 10.57 -8.50
C GLY A 236 -12.96 9.46 -9.11
N GLU A 237 -13.48 8.25 -9.36
CA GLU A 237 -12.88 7.01 -9.92
C GLU A 237 -11.55 6.54 -9.29
N TYR A 238 -11.21 6.95 -8.06
CA TYR A 238 -9.96 6.52 -7.39
C TYR A 238 -10.11 5.14 -6.73
N GLU A 239 -10.67 4.14 -7.43
CA GLU A 239 -11.07 2.87 -6.81
C GLU A 239 -9.90 2.04 -6.28
N ILE A 240 -8.68 2.24 -6.78
CA ILE A 240 -7.52 1.51 -6.24
C ILE A 240 -7.23 1.98 -4.81
N TRP A 241 -7.14 3.29 -4.60
CA TRP A 241 -6.92 3.83 -3.25
C TRP A 241 -8.13 3.59 -2.35
N ALA A 242 -9.35 3.84 -2.83
CA ALA A 242 -10.56 3.56 -2.04
C ALA A 242 -10.70 2.08 -1.71
N GLY A 243 -10.41 1.19 -2.66
CA GLY A 243 -10.46 -0.26 -2.47
C GLY A 243 -9.54 -0.71 -1.34
N THR A 244 -8.29 -0.26 -1.34
CA THR A 244 -7.35 -0.60 -0.26
C THR A 244 -7.71 0.09 1.06
N ALA A 245 -8.25 1.31 1.04
CA ALA A 245 -8.81 1.90 2.26
C ALA A 245 -9.99 1.08 2.80
N ILE A 246 -10.83 0.53 1.93
CA ILE A 246 -11.92 -0.40 2.27
C ILE A 246 -11.35 -1.73 2.80
N GLU A 247 -10.21 -2.22 2.29
CA GLU A 247 -9.50 -3.36 2.85
C GLU A 247 -9.14 -3.12 4.33
N HIS A 248 -8.47 -2.00 4.62
CA HIS A 248 -8.18 -1.58 6.00
C HIS A 248 -9.44 -1.44 6.84
N ALA A 249 -10.51 -0.89 6.29
CA ALA A 249 -11.80 -0.75 6.97
C ALA A 249 -12.45 -2.09 7.31
N MET A 250 -12.35 -3.11 6.44
CA MET A 250 -12.84 -4.47 6.74
C MET A 250 -12.17 -5.05 7.98
N HIS A 251 -10.88 -4.79 8.17
CA HIS A 251 -10.14 -5.20 9.36
C HIS A 251 -10.48 -4.41 10.62
N ALA A 252 -10.99 -3.19 10.47
CA ALA A 252 -11.42 -2.34 11.57
C ALA A 252 -12.87 -2.61 11.99
N ASP A 253 -13.79 -2.74 11.03
CA ASP A 253 -15.22 -3.02 11.22
C ASP A 253 -15.84 -3.57 9.92
N GLN A 254 -15.89 -4.89 9.78
CA GLN A 254 -16.43 -5.54 8.59
C GLN A 254 -17.93 -5.29 8.36
N HIS A 255 -18.72 -5.00 9.40
CA HIS A 255 -20.15 -4.78 9.25
C HIS A 255 -20.41 -3.38 8.68
N ALA A 256 -19.80 -2.35 9.27
CA ALA A 256 -19.89 -0.98 8.76
C ALA A 256 -19.31 -0.88 7.34
N THR A 257 -18.20 -1.58 7.07
CA THR A 257 -17.57 -1.56 5.75
C THR A 257 -18.42 -2.28 4.69
N THR A 258 -19.13 -3.36 5.07
CA THR A 258 -20.07 -4.03 4.17
C THR A 258 -21.27 -3.13 3.85
N GLU A 259 -21.79 -2.38 4.83
CA GLU A 259 -22.85 -1.38 4.60
C GLU A 259 -22.37 -0.29 3.64
N LEU A 260 -21.15 0.23 3.83
CA LEU A 260 -20.55 1.20 2.91
C LEU A 260 -20.47 0.65 1.48
N LEU A 261 -19.96 -0.57 1.29
CA LEU A 261 -19.92 -1.19 -0.04
C LEU A 261 -21.31 -1.34 -0.66
N GLU A 262 -22.30 -1.79 0.09
CA GLU A 262 -23.68 -1.88 -0.39
C GLU A 262 -24.21 -0.51 -0.84
N ASP A 263 -23.93 0.55 -0.07
CA ASP A 263 -24.35 1.92 -0.39
C ASP A 263 -23.66 2.46 -1.64
N LEU A 264 -22.34 2.27 -1.79
CA LEU A 264 -21.57 2.68 -2.97
C LEU A 264 -22.12 2.02 -4.26
N PHE A 265 -22.40 0.72 -4.21
CA PHE A 265 -22.97 0.00 -5.36
C PHE A 265 -24.44 0.34 -5.61
N ALA A 266 -25.23 0.61 -4.56
CA ALA A 266 -26.61 1.05 -4.70
C ALA A 266 -26.73 2.47 -5.28
N ALA A 267 -25.73 3.32 -5.03
CA ALA A 267 -25.61 4.66 -5.61
C ALA A 267 -25.21 4.67 -7.09
N ASP A 268 -24.74 3.53 -7.64
CA ASP A 268 -24.30 3.37 -9.04
C ASP A 268 -23.13 4.31 -9.41
N ILE A 269 -22.23 4.59 -8.45
CA ILE A 269 -21.05 5.46 -8.64
C ILE A 269 -19.74 4.68 -8.89
N VAL A 270 -19.75 3.36 -8.69
CA VAL A 270 -18.54 2.52 -8.87
C VAL A 270 -18.29 2.30 -10.37
N SER A 271 -17.24 2.92 -10.91
CA SER A 271 -16.94 2.83 -12.36
C SER A 271 -16.42 1.44 -12.76
N ASP A 272 -15.61 0.83 -11.90
CA ASP A 272 -15.01 -0.49 -12.11
C ASP A 272 -15.20 -1.38 -10.87
N PRO A 273 -16.25 -2.23 -10.86
CA PRO A 273 -16.52 -3.15 -9.76
C PRO A 273 -15.38 -4.11 -9.45
N ALA A 274 -14.59 -4.52 -10.44
CA ALA A 274 -13.48 -5.46 -10.21
C ALA A 274 -12.33 -4.79 -9.45
N LYS A 275 -12.00 -3.53 -9.81
CA LYS A 275 -10.98 -2.75 -9.09
C LYS A 275 -11.33 -2.51 -7.63
N LEU A 276 -12.59 -2.20 -7.33
CA LEU A 276 -13.01 -1.94 -5.96
C LEU A 276 -13.11 -3.23 -5.12
N LEU A 277 -13.58 -4.34 -5.72
CA LEU A 277 -13.88 -5.58 -4.98
C LEU A 277 -12.73 -6.60 -4.94
N GLN A 278 -11.64 -6.43 -5.70
CA GLN A 278 -10.48 -7.35 -5.65
C GLN A 278 -9.90 -7.52 -4.24
N ILE A 279 -10.04 -6.50 -3.38
CA ILE A 279 -9.55 -6.50 -1.99
C ILE A 279 -10.21 -7.60 -1.16
N VAL A 280 -11.45 -7.98 -1.49
CA VAL A 280 -12.15 -9.06 -0.78
C VAL A 280 -11.42 -10.39 -1.04
N GLY A 281 -10.85 -10.56 -2.23
CA GLY A 281 -10.00 -11.71 -2.56
C GLY A 281 -8.68 -11.73 -1.80
N ALA A 282 -8.06 -10.57 -1.55
CA ALA A 282 -6.84 -10.46 -0.73
C ALA A 282 -7.10 -10.85 0.73
N ILE A 283 -8.20 -10.33 1.31
CA ILE A 283 -8.65 -10.68 2.66
C ILE A 283 -8.95 -12.18 2.77
N ASP A 284 -9.62 -12.76 1.77
CA ASP A 284 -9.98 -14.19 1.77
C ASP A 284 -8.75 -15.11 1.67
N ARG A 285 -7.65 -14.62 1.06
CA ARG A 285 -6.34 -15.30 1.06
C ARG A 285 -5.60 -15.18 2.40
N GLY A 286 -6.08 -14.33 3.32
CA GLY A 286 -5.44 -14.07 4.61
C GLY A 286 -4.19 -13.20 4.48
N TYR A 287 -4.09 -12.38 3.43
CA TYR A 287 -3.03 -11.37 3.33
C TYR A 287 -3.26 -10.26 4.33
N TYR A 288 -2.15 -9.66 4.78
CA TYR A 288 -2.18 -8.41 5.51
C TYR A 288 -2.86 -7.31 4.69
N PRO A 289 -3.43 -6.29 5.36
CA PRO A 289 -3.82 -5.07 4.67
C PRO A 289 -2.61 -4.55 3.89
N ASP A 290 -2.84 -4.11 2.66
CA ASP A 290 -1.75 -3.64 1.82
C ASP A 290 -1.05 -2.43 2.46
N SER A 291 0.26 -2.49 2.53
CA SER A 291 1.06 -1.56 3.34
C SER A 291 2.51 -1.59 2.88
N SER A 292 3.21 -0.48 3.08
CA SER A 292 4.64 -0.41 2.78
C SER A 292 5.50 -1.19 3.78
N ASP A 293 6.82 -1.08 3.66
CA ASP A 293 7.75 -1.69 4.59
C ASP A 293 7.60 -1.12 6.03
N HIS A 294 8.14 -1.82 7.03
CA HIS A 294 8.21 -1.35 8.43
C HIS A 294 6.88 -1.24 9.22
N TRP A 295 5.78 -1.77 8.69
CA TRP A 295 4.52 -1.90 9.43
C TRP A 295 4.59 -2.89 10.60
N GLY A 296 5.24 -4.05 10.39
CA GLY A 296 5.40 -5.05 11.45
C GLY A 296 4.07 -5.58 11.98
N TRP A 297 3.13 -5.89 11.08
CA TRP A 297 1.76 -6.29 11.40
C TRP A 297 1.64 -7.43 12.42
N GLU A 298 2.61 -8.36 12.46
CA GLU A 298 2.72 -9.43 13.45
C GLU A 298 2.69 -8.92 14.89
N THR A 299 3.22 -7.71 15.11
CA THR A 299 3.27 -7.04 16.41
C THR A 299 2.13 -6.04 16.59
N LEU A 300 1.70 -5.42 15.50
CA LEU A 300 0.67 -4.38 15.49
C LEU A 300 -0.73 -4.98 15.66
N TYR A 301 -0.96 -6.12 15.01
CA TYR A 301 -2.20 -6.89 15.07
C TYR A 301 -1.92 -8.40 15.12
N PRO A 302 -1.45 -8.93 16.27
CA PRO A 302 -1.04 -10.33 16.39
C PRO A 302 -2.16 -11.35 16.10
N GLU A 303 -3.40 -11.00 16.42
CA GLU A 303 -4.59 -11.85 16.22
C GLU A 303 -4.87 -12.13 14.74
N PHE A 304 -4.33 -11.31 13.83
CA PHE A 304 -4.47 -11.46 12.39
C PHE A 304 -3.88 -12.79 11.86
N HIS A 305 -2.81 -13.31 12.48
CA HIS A 305 -2.04 -14.47 11.96
C HIS A 305 -2.57 -15.83 12.36
N ALA A 306 -3.34 -15.90 13.44
CA ALA A 306 -3.60 -17.18 14.07
C ALA A 306 -4.53 -18.05 13.23
N ASP A 307 -5.58 -17.47 12.66
CA ASP A 307 -6.68 -18.19 12.00
C ASP A 307 -7.10 -17.56 10.65
N GLY A 308 -6.37 -16.55 10.17
CA GLY A 308 -6.75 -15.73 9.01
C GLY A 308 -7.84 -14.71 9.35
N PHE A 309 -8.50 -14.15 8.33
CA PHE A 309 -9.57 -13.19 8.53
C PHE A 309 -10.87 -13.89 9.01
N ASP A 310 -11.33 -13.54 10.20
CA ASP A 310 -12.57 -14.07 10.79
C ASP A 310 -13.80 -13.33 10.25
N TRP A 311 -14.35 -13.87 9.16
CA TRP A 311 -15.57 -13.35 8.55
C TRP A 311 -16.78 -13.53 9.46
N GLY A 312 -17.51 -12.44 9.65
CA GLY A 312 -18.81 -12.42 10.28
C GLY A 312 -19.79 -13.34 9.54
N PRO A 313 -20.72 -13.97 10.27
CA PRO A 313 -21.52 -15.07 9.73
C PRO A 313 -22.40 -14.69 8.53
N ASP A 314 -22.77 -13.41 8.40
CA ASP A 314 -23.59 -12.86 7.31
C ASP A 314 -22.79 -11.99 6.33
N VAL A 315 -21.60 -11.51 6.70
CA VAL A 315 -20.80 -10.57 5.90
C VAL A 315 -20.45 -11.14 4.54
N ARG A 316 -19.99 -12.40 4.49
CA ARG A 316 -19.68 -13.06 3.21
C ARG A 316 -20.89 -13.13 2.29
N ASP A 317 -22.05 -13.49 2.81
CA ASP A 317 -23.26 -13.62 2.00
C ASP A 317 -23.70 -12.26 1.43
N ARG A 318 -23.58 -11.19 2.22
CA ARG A 318 -23.83 -9.82 1.79
C ARG A 318 -22.87 -9.37 0.70
N LEU A 319 -21.56 -9.56 0.89
CA LEU A 319 -20.56 -9.25 -0.14
C LEU A 319 -20.76 -10.08 -1.42
N ARG A 320 -21.18 -11.35 -1.30
CA ARG A 320 -21.53 -12.15 -2.48
C ARG A 320 -22.74 -11.58 -3.21
N ALA A 321 -23.73 -11.05 -2.50
CA ALA A 321 -24.87 -10.39 -3.11
C ALA A 321 -24.43 -9.14 -3.89
N VAL A 322 -23.53 -8.31 -3.32
CA VAL A 322 -22.94 -7.15 -4.01
C VAL A 322 -22.29 -7.56 -5.34
N VAL A 323 -21.44 -8.59 -5.35
CA VAL A 323 -20.78 -9.11 -6.57
C VAL A 323 -21.78 -9.59 -7.63
N VAL A 324 -22.89 -10.18 -7.19
CA VAL A 324 -23.96 -10.65 -8.10
C VAL A 324 -24.76 -9.48 -8.67
N ASP A 325 -25.15 -8.55 -7.80
CA ASP A 325 -26.05 -7.44 -8.13
C ASP A 325 -25.38 -6.40 -9.03
N CYS A 326 -24.09 -6.10 -8.81
CA CYS A 326 -23.30 -5.27 -9.72
C CYS A 326 -22.97 -5.96 -11.06
N GLY A 327 -23.29 -7.26 -11.19
CA GLY A 327 -23.10 -8.03 -12.42
C GLY A 327 -21.69 -8.57 -12.64
N LEU A 328 -20.76 -8.34 -11.72
CA LEU A 328 -19.39 -8.86 -11.77
C LEU A 328 -19.37 -10.39 -11.80
N ALA A 329 -20.29 -11.05 -11.09
CA ALA A 329 -20.41 -12.51 -11.09
C ALA A 329 -20.54 -13.14 -12.49
N ARG A 330 -21.05 -12.42 -13.51
CA ARG A 330 -21.18 -12.94 -14.89
C ARG A 330 -19.85 -13.05 -15.63
N GLN A 331 -18.81 -12.41 -15.09
CA GLN A 331 -17.46 -12.39 -15.63
C GLN A 331 -16.55 -13.42 -14.95
N LEU A 332 -17.05 -14.05 -13.86
CA LEU A 332 -16.33 -15.04 -13.07
C LEU A 332 -16.77 -16.48 -13.45
N PRO A 333 -16.00 -17.51 -13.05
CA PRO A 333 -16.40 -18.92 -13.21
C PRO A 333 -17.73 -19.24 -12.51
N ASP A 334 -18.44 -20.30 -12.96
CA ASP A 334 -19.73 -20.70 -12.37
C ASP A 334 -19.64 -21.03 -10.87
N ASP A 335 -18.48 -21.50 -10.39
CA ASP A 335 -18.17 -21.87 -9.01
C ASP A 335 -17.24 -20.87 -8.29
N TRP A 336 -17.29 -19.60 -8.70
CA TRP A 336 -16.40 -18.55 -8.22
C TRP A 336 -16.34 -18.38 -6.68
N SER A 337 -15.17 -17.92 -6.26
CA SER A 337 -14.82 -17.45 -4.92
C SER A 337 -14.34 -16.00 -4.99
N PHE A 338 -14.21 -15.31 -3.85
CA PHE A 338 -13.66 -13.95 -3.85
C PHE A 338 -12.22 -13.90 -4.39
N THR A 339 -11.47 -14.99 -4.27
CA THR A 339 -10.10 -15.09 -4.78
C THR A 339 -9.99 -15.07 -6.30
N ASP A 340 -11.10 -15.27 -7.03
CA ASP A 340 -11.20 -15.18 -8.48
C ASP A 340 -11.44 -13.74 -8.98
N ILE A 341 -11.73 -12.80 -8.09
CA ILE A 341 -11.82 -11.37 -8.41
C ILE A 341 -10.40 -10.82 -8.52
N VAL A 342 -9.97 -10.54 -9.73
CA VAL A 342 -8.64 -10.02 -10.07
C VAL A 342 -8.76 -8.87 -11.09
N LEU A 343 -7.73 -8.02 -11.17
CA LEU A 343 -7.62 -6.95 -12.16
C LEU A 343 -7.33 -7.44 -13.58
#